data_AF-A0A5E7V6T8-F1
#
_entry.id   AF-A0A5E7V6T8-F1
#
_cell.length_a   1.000
_cell.length_b   1.000
_cell.length_c   1.000
_cell.angle_alpha   90.00
_cell.angle_beta   90.00
_cell.angle_gamma   90.00
#
_symmetry.space_group_name_H-M   'P 1'
#
loop_
_entity.id
_entity.type
_entity.pdbx_description
1 polymer ?
#
loop_
_entity_poly.entity_id
_entity_poly.type
_entity_poly.pdbx_seq_one_letter_code
_entity_poly.pdbx_strand_id
1 'polypeptide(L)'
;MFCVLGSQGIAAEDPVVFRGLKHSDSKWPAFESAIKSANLISAPSGPVLSPSWSWVGDNGRSVPVYLVESPSGALSTPAVVPRDCWCIFVNRMAFELWLRAHSTGQGRMSLEPKYLLTFMLLHEVGHLSKRTSGAEFTNGALSQLNIDPSLAKANEEKADEFAAGLLRQWGRSAPTSTTSLEANWVAIELTKLSWNMQAYRTLDEFGAMETGKPSVFFDQNLTHPNLGWRVLRSNYLIQQSEEAKALLDAFEEARQKGADGRRLYESP
;
A
#
# COMPACT_ATOMS: atom_id res chain seq x y z
N MET A 1 8.32 5.34 -21.70
CA MET A 1 8.30 6.79 -21.91
C MET A 1 8.95 7.29 -20.64
N PHE A 2 10.08 8.02 -20.70
CA PHE A 2 10.65 8.68 -19.51
C PHE A 2 9.59 9.63 -18.91
N CYS A 3 9.78 10.26 -17.74
CA CYS A 3 8.90 11.36 -17.34
C CYS A 3 8.81 12.38 -18.50
N VAL A 4 7.78 12.28 -19.33
CA VAL A 4 7.60 13.19 -20.46
C VAL A 4 6.93 14.40 -19.85
N LEU A 5 7.77 15.29 -19.34
CA LEU A 5 7.49 16.71 -19.47
C LEU A 5 7.18 16.92 -20.95
N GLY A 6 5.93 17.29 -21.23
CA GLY A 6 5.44 17.49 -22.58
C GLY A 6 6.41 18.40 -23.34
N SER A 7 6.89 17.90 -24.49
CA SER A 7 7.50 18.64 -25.58
C SER A 7 8.59 19.69 -25.25
N GLN A 8 9.78 19.42 -25.81
CA GLN A 8 10.90 20.34 -26.11
C GLN A 8 12.12 20.27 -25.19
N GLY A 9 13.16 19.59 -25.68
CA GLY A 9 14.56 20.07 -25.61
C GLY A 9 15.33 19.99 -24.29
N ILE A 10 14.70 19.63 -23.17
CA ILE A 10 15.41 19.47 -21.89
C ILE A 10 15.87 18.01 -21.79
N ALA A 11 17.16 17.79 -21.52
CA ALA A 11 17.69 16.45 -21.21
C ALA A 11 16.80 15.82 -20.14
N ALA A 12 16.30 14.60 -20.38
CA ALA A 12 15.41 13.92 -19.45
C ALA A 12 16.11 13.80 -18.09
N GLU A 13 15.68 14.63 -17.14
CA GLU A 13 16.25 14.67 -15.80
C GLU A 13 15.95 13.36 -15.09
N ASP A 14 16.93 12.82 -14.36
CA ASP A 14 16.75 11.60 -13.58
C ASP A 14 15.58 11.80 -12.59
N PRO A 15 14.50 11.02 -12.67
CA PRO A 15 13.30 11.26 -11.88
C PRO A 15 13.56 11.13 -10.36
N VAL A 16 14.60 10.39 -9.96
CA VAL A 16 15.00 10.25 -8.55
C VAL A 16 15.68 11.53 -8.07
N VAL A 17 16.69 12.00 -8.81
CA VAL A 17 17.46 13.21 -8.45
C VAL A 17 16.60 14.46 -8.53
N PHE A 18 15.75 14.58 -9.56
CA PHE A 18 14.80 15.68 -9.74
C PHE A 18 13.87 15.84 -8.53
N ARG A 19 13.59 14.74 -7.81
CA ARG A 19 12.73 14.72 -6.61
C ARG A 19 13.51 14.87 -5.31
N GLY A 20 14.80 15.18 -5.36
CA GLY A 20 15.67 15.31 -4.19
C GLY A 20 15.91 13.99 -3.45
N LEU A 21 15.64 12.86 -4.10
CA LEU A 21 15.90 11.52 -3.58
C LEU A 21 17.27 11.04 -4.07
N LYS A 22 17.78 9.99 -3.43
CA LYS A 22 18.98 9.28 -3.87
C LYS A 22 18.61 7.90 -4.36
N HIS A 23 19.30 7.40 -5.37
CA HIS A 23 19.27 5.97 -5.68
C HIS A 23 19.89 5.20 -4.53
N SER A 24 19.32 4.05 -4.18
CA SER A 24 19.98 3.14 -3.26
C SER A 24 20.94 2.24 -4.02
N ASP A 25 22.19 2.18 -3.59
CA ASP A 25 23.22 1.30 -4.17
C ASP A 25 23.14 -0.14 -3.64
N SER A 26 22.18 -0.43 -2.76
CA SER A 26 22.06 -1.70 -2.07
C SER A 26 21.33 -2.75 -2.90
N LYS A 27 21.98 -3.91 -3.12
CA LYS A 27 21.27 -5.11 -3.57
C LYS A 27 20.25 -5.53 -2.51
N TRP A 28 18.98 -5.58 -2.88
CA TRP A 28 17.90 -6.00 -2.00
C TRP A 28 17.14 -7.18 -2.60
N PRO A 29 17.47 -8.43 -2.24
CA PRO A 29 16.87 -9.63 -2.86
C PRO A 29 15.34 -9.68 -2.77
N ALA A 30 14.75 -9.17 -1.67
CA ALA A 30 13.31 -9.12 -1.51
C ALA A 30 12.63 -8.19 -2.54
N PHE A 31 13.29 -7.11 -2.96
CA PHE A 31 12.79 -6.19 -4.00
C PHE A 31 12.70 -6.86 -5.36
N GLU A 32 13.77 -7.52 -5.80
CA GLU A 32 13.75 -8.24 -7.08
C GLU A 32 12.74 -9.40 -7.06
N SER A 33 12.64 -10.11 -5.94
CA SER A 33 11.67 -11.19 -5.75
C SER A 33 10.23 -10.68 -5.76
N ALA A 34 9.96 -9.54 -5.12
CA ALA A 34 8.65 -8.90 -5.13
C ALA A 34 8.26 -8.40 -6.53
N ILE A 35 9.20 -7.81 -7.29
CA ILE A 35 8.96 -7.43 -8.69
C ILE A 35 8.59 -8.65 -9.55
N LYS A 36 9.34 -9.75 -9.42
CA LYS A 36 9.05 -11.00 -10.14
C LYS A 36 7.66 -11.54 -9.79
N SER A 37 7.33 -11.57 -8.50
CA SER A 37 6.02 -12.03 -8.00
C SER A 37 4.88 -11.11 -8.49
N ALA A 38 5.05 -9.78 -8.41
CA ALA A 38 4.09 -8.81 -8.91
C ALA A 38 3.84 -8.97 -10.41
N ASN A 39 4.89 -9.09 -11.23
CA ASN A 39 4.78 -9.34 -12.66
C ASN A 39 4.05 -10.65 -12.98
N LEU A 40 4.30 -11.71 -12.23
CA LEU A 40 3.63 -12.99 -12.42
C LEU A 40 2.12 -12.86 -12.21
N ILE A 41 1.71 -12.10 -11.20
CA ILE A 41 0.31 -11.90 -10.82
C ILE A 41 -0.38 -10.88 -11.74
N SER A 42 0.31 -9.80 -12.13
CA SER A 42 -0.26 -8.70 -12.94
C SER A 42 -0.18 -8.89 -14.45
N ALA A 43 0.54 -9.91 -14.94
CA ALA A 43 0.75 -10.17 -16.37
C ALA A 43 -0.49 -10.03 -17.27
N PRO A 44 -1.72 -10.42 -16.87
CA PRO A 44 -2.90 -10.30 -17.73
C PRO A 44 -3.40 -8.86 -17.94
N SER A 45 -3.08 -7.92 -17.04
CA SER A 45 -3.84 -6.67 -16.91
C SER A 45 -3.02 -5.45 -16.49
N GLY A 46 -1.73 -5.61 -16.16
CA GLY A 46 -0.85 -4.54 -15.74
C GLY A 46 0.41 -4.41 -16.61
N PRO A 47 1.12 -3.28 -16.50
CA PRO A 47 2.47 -3.14 -17.06
C PRO A 47 3.47 -4.14 -16.45
N VAL A 48 4.57 -4.37 -17.16
CA VAL A 48 5.67 -5.21 -16.70
C VAL A 48 6.65 -4.35 -15.91
N LEU A 49 6.80 -4.63 -14.62
CA LEU A 49 7.76 -3.98 -13.75
C LEU A 49 9.18 -4.47 -14.04
N SER A 50 10.16 -3.58 -13.96
CA SER A 50 11.58 -3.94 -14.10
C SER A 50 12.41 -3.09 -13.16
N PRO A 51 13.40 -3.65 -12.44
CA PRO A 51 14.34 -2.83 -11.68
C PRO A 51 14.98 -1.78 -12.60
N SER A 52 15.05 -0.54 -12.14
CA SER A 52 15.56 0.61 -12.92
C SER A 52 16.94 0.36 -13.54
N TRP A 53 17.85 -0.32 -12.83
CA TRP A 53 19.18 -0.68 -13.33
C TRP A 53 19.21 -1.74 -14.44
N SER A 54 18.08 -2.44 -14.66
CA SER A 54 17.91 -3.44 -15.73
C SER A 54 16.91 -3.00 -16.80
N TRP A 55 16.38 -1.79 -16.68
CA TRP A 55 15.34 -1.29 -17.56
C TRP A 55 15.95 -0.80 -18.88
N VAL A 56 15.57 -1.44 -19.99
CA VAL A 56 16.10 -1.16 -21.34
C VAL A 56 15.07 -0.35 -22.12
N GLY A 57 14.80 0.90 -21.71
CA GLY A 57 14.03 1.84 -22.52
C GLY A 57 12.58 1.41 -22.85
N ASP A 58 11.89 2.26 -23.60
CA ASP A 58 10.44 2.20 -23.76
C ASP A 58 9.97 1.22 -24.84
N ASN A 59 9.63 -0.01 -24.46
CA ASN A 59 8.80 -0.89 -25.31
C ASN A 59 7.28 -0.65 -25.12
N GLY A 60 6.88 0.45 -24.46
CA GLY A 60 5.50 0.85 -24.24
C GLY A 60 4.75 0.06 -23.16
N ARG A 61 5.37 -0.97 -22.54
CA ARG A 61 4.75 -1.80 -21.49
C ARG A 61 5.60 -1.96 -20.23
N SER A 62 6.90 -1.67 -20.29
CA SER A 62 7.79 -1.79 -19.15
C SER A 62 7.78 -0.53 -18.27
N VAL A 63 7.71 -0.72 -16.96
CA VAL A 63 7.75 0.35 -15.94
C VAL A 63 9.02 0.17 -15.10
N PRO A 64 9.91 1.18 -15.04
CA PRO A 64 11.05 1.13 -14.14
C PRO A 64 10.59 1.27 -12.68
N VAL A 65 11.11 0.38 -11.83
CA VAL A 65 10.98 0.44 -10.37
C VAL A 65 12.32 0.89 -9.80
N TYR A 66 12.33 2.06 -9.18
CA TYR A 66 13.51 2.66 -8.57
C TYR A 66 13.57 2.29 -7.09
N LEU A 67 14.75 1.87 -6.66
CA LEU A 67 15.04 1.75 -5.24
C LEU A 67 15.63 3.07 -4.77
N VAL A 68 14.93 3.77 -3.88
CA VAL A 68 15.25 5.14 -3.49
C VAL A 68 15.50 5.28 -2.00
N GLU A 69 16.20 6.35 -1.63
CA GLU A 69 16.44 6.78 -0.28
C GLU A 69 15.97 8.22 -0.11
N SER A 70 15.11 8.43 0.89
CA SER A 70 14.66 9.76 1.29
C SER A 70 15.67 10.43 2.23
N PRO A 71 15.77 11.76 2.23
CA PRO A 71 16.55 12.50 3.22
C PRO A 71 16.12 12.16 4.65
N SER A 72 17.05 12.24 5.60
CA SER A 72 16.75 12.03 7.02
C SER A 72 15.64 12.98 7.50
N GLY A 73 14.64 12.43 8.18
CA GLY A 73 13.49 13.19 8.70
C GLY A 73 12.37 13.44 7.68
N ALA A 74 12.54 13.08 6.41
CA ALA A 74 11.45 13.14 5.43
C ALA A 74 10.41 12.04 5.71
N LEU A 75 9.14 12.41 5.71
CA LEU A 75 8.06 11.44 5.62
C LEU A 75 8.12 10.75 4.26
N SER A 76 8.15 9.42 4.24
CA SER A 76 8.21 8.63 3.01
C SER A 76 7.25 7.46 3.12
N THR A 77 6.55 7.18 2.02
CA THR A 77 5.83 5.92 1.87
C THR A 77 6.79 4.80 1.46
N PRO A 78 6.47 3.54 1.76
CA PRO A 78 7.26 2.39 1.31
C PRO A 78 7.34 2.24 -0.21
N ALA A 79 6.21 2.48 -0.90
CA ALA A 79 6.11 2.47 -2.35
C ALA A 79 5.19 3.61 -2.81
N VAL A 80 5.41 4.13 -4.02
CA VAL A 80 4.56 5.16 -4.65
C VAL A 80 4.79 5.25 -6.16
N VAL A 81 3.74 5.56 -6.92
CA VAL A 81 3.81 6.13 -8.27
C VAL A 81 3.83 7.66 -8.16
N PRO A 82 4.97 8.33 -8.42
CA PRO A 82 5.04 9.78 -8.35
C PRO A 82 4.15 10.42 -9.43
N ARG A 83 3.64 11.62 -9.15
CA ARG A 83 2.87 12.39 -10.13
C ARG A 83 3.69 12.60 -11.40
N ASP A 84 3.01 12.51 -12.54
CA ASP A 84 3.59 12.69 -13.87
C ASP A 84 4.79 11.77 -14.17
N CYS A 85 4.92 10.65 -13.44
CA CYS A 85 5.92 9.61 -13.68
C CYS A 85 5.27 8.30 -14.12
N TRP A 86 5.79 7.70 -15.19
CA TRP A 86 5.54 6.30 -15.50
C TRP A 86 6.62 5.43 -14.85
N CYS A 87 6.65 5.44 -13.52
CA CYS A 87 7.62 4.72 -12.70
C CYS A 87 7.06 4.41 -11.32
N ILE A 88 7.71 3.50 -10.61
CA ILE A 88 7.42 3.23 -9.19
C ILE A 88 8.68 3.51 -8.39
N PHE A 89 8.54 4.21 -7.27
CA PHE A 89 9.61 4.37 -6.28
C PHE A 89 9.33 3.45 -5.11
N VAL A 90 10.35 2.74 -4.66
CA VAL A 90 10.33 1.95 -3.43
C VAL A 90 11.40 2.48 -2.50
N ASN A 91 11.00 2.94 -1.32
CA ASN A 91 11.94 3.36 -0.28
C ASN A 91 12.16 2.22 0.70
N ARG A 92 13.37 1.65 0.67
CA ARG A 92 13.73 0.50 1.52
C ARG A 92 13.61 0.82 3.01
N MET A 93 14.16 1.95 3.46
CA MET A 93 14.16 2.31 4.87
C MET A 93 12.73 2.55 5.37
N ALA A 94 11.90 3.23 4.57
CA ALA A 94 10.50 3.43 4.89
C ALA A 94 9.74 2.10 4.99
N PHE A 95 10.01 1.16 4.08
CA PHE A 95 9.42 -0.17 4.12
C PHE A 95 9.88 -1.00 5.33
N GLU A 96 11.17 -1.00 5.66
CA GLU A 96 11.70 -1.73 6.82
C GLU A 96 11.16 -1.17 8.15
N LEU A 97 11.05 0.16 8.27
CA LEU A 97 10.43 0.81 9.43
C LEU A 97 8.94 0.48 9.52
N TRP A 98 8.23 0.52 8.39
CA TRP A 98 6.82 0.16 8.32
C TRP A 98 6.59 -1.30 8.71
N LEU A 99 7.42 -2.24 8.22
CA LEU A 99 7.37 -3.64 8.59
C LEU A 99 7.57 -3.83 10.09
N ARG A 100 8.59 -3.18 10.67
CA ARG A 100 8.87 -3.26 12.11
C ARG A 100 7.69 -2.75 12.94
N ALA A 101 7.11 -1.61 12.56
CA ALA A 101 5.95 -1.03 13.24
C ALA A 101 4.74 -1.97 13.25
N HIS A 102 4.57 -2.79 12.21
CA HIS A 102 3.43 -3.71 12.08
C HIS A 102 3.73 -5.17 12.43
N SER A 103 4.95 -5.49 12.89
CA SER A 103 5.34 -6.85 13.30
C SER A 103 5.85 -6.94 14.74
N THR A 104 6.06 -5.80 15.41
CA THR A 104 6.52 -5.75 16.80
C THR A 104 5.33 -5.69 17.76
N GLY A 105 5.42 -6.39 18.89
CA GLY A 105 4.41 -6.37 19.96
C GLY A 105 3.89 -7.76 20.32
N GLN A 106 3.14 -7.86 21.41
CA GLN A 106 2.60 -9.15 21.87
C GLN A 106 1.55 -9.71 20.90
N GLY A 107 1.59 -11.01 20.62
CA GLY A 107 0.62 -11.65 19.72
C GLY A 107 0.76 -11.30 18.24
N ARG A 108 1.82 -10.58 17.83
CA ARG A 108 2.08 -10.25 16.41
C ARG A 108 2.77 -11.42 15.71
N MET A 109 2.34 -11.69 14.48
CA MET A 109 2.97 -12.63 13.58
C MET A 109 4.14 -11.96 12.84
N SER A 110 5.18 -12.75 12.57
CA SER A 110 6.26 -12.30 11.68
C SER A 110 5.71 -12.06 10.29
N LEU A 111 6.17 -10.98 9.67
CA LEU A 111 5.77 -10.59 8.34
C LEU A 111 6.87 -10.88 7.31
N GLU A 112 6.54 -11.52 6.19
CA GLU A 112 7.45 -11.85 5.10
C GLU A 112 7.60 -10.64 4.14
N PRO A 113 8.78 -9.98 4.10
CA PRO A 113 8.97 -8.76 3.34
C PRO A 113 8.65 -8.89 1.85
N LYS A 114 8.99 -10.03 1.24
CA LYS A 114 8.71 -10.28 -0.20
C LYS A 114 7.22 -10.08 -0.50
N TYR A 115 6.34 -10.74 0.23
CA TYR A 115 4.93 -10.82 -0.12
C TYR A 115 4.17 -9.52 0.19
N LEU A 116 4.54 -8.79 1.25
CA LEU A 116 3.97 -7.47 1.50
C LEU A 116 4.43 -6.45 0.46
N LEU A 117 5.71 -6.49 0.07
CA LEU A 117 6.17 -5.63 -1.01
C LEU A 117 5.51 -6.00 -2.34
N THR A 118 5.26 -7.28 -2.62
CA THR A 118 4.47 -7.71 -3.78
C THR A 118 3.08 -7.06 -3.76
N PHE A 119 2.37 -7.08 -2.63
CA PHE A 119 1.06 -6.44 -2.52
C PHE A 119 1.13 -4.92 -2.78
N MET A 120 2.11 -4.23 -2.18
CA MET A 120 2.34 -2.80 -2.42
C MET A 120 2.63 -2.52 -3.90
N LEU A 121 3.44 -3.33 -4.57
CA LEU A 121 3.71 -3.18 -5.99
C LEU A 121 2.47 -3.44 -6.86
N LEU A 122 1.62 -4.43 -6.50
CA LEU A 122 0.35 -4.66 -7.19
C LEU A 122 -0.61 -3.46 -7.05
N HIS A 123 -0.61 -2.82 -5.88
CA HIS A 123 -1.34 -1.58 -5.65
C HIS A 123 -0.82 -0.45 -6.57
N GLU A 124 0.50 -0.23 -6.64
CA GLU A 124 1.10 0.75 -7.56
C GLU A 124 0.84 0.43 -9.04
N VAL A 125 0.81 -0.85 -9.44
CA VAL A 125 0.38 -1.29 -10.77
C VAL A 125 -1.08 -0.90 -11.04
N GLY A 126 -1.93 -0.93 -10.01
CA GLY A 126 -3.30 -0.42 -10.05
C GLY A 126 -3.33 1.07 -10.38
N HIS A 127 -2.49 1.88 -9.72
CA HIS A 127 -2.35 3.31 -10.02
C HIS A 127 -1.93 3.57 -11.48
N LEU A 128 -0.92 2.85 -11.97
CA LEU A 128 -0.46 2.96 -13.36
C LEU A 128 -1.56 2.56 -14.37
N SER A 129 -2.25 1.45 -14.11
CA SER A 129 -3.33 0.94 -14.96
C SER A 129 -4.52 1.90 -15.04
N LYS A 130 -4.75 2.69 -13.99
CA LYS A 130 -5.83 3.67 -13.91
C LYS A 130 -5.38 5.10 -14.26
N ARG A 131 -4.10 5.32 -14.54
CA ARG A 131 -3.49 6.64 -14.77
C ARG A 131 -3.76 7.62 -13.64
N THR A 132 -3.65 7.12 -12.42
CA THR A 132 -3.76 7.93 -11.18
C THR A 132 -2.39 7.96 -10.53
N SER A 133 -2.01 9.08 -9.93
CA SER A 133 -0.85 9.10 -9.03
C SER A 133 -1.22 8.43 -7.69
N GLY A 134 -0.22 7.89 -6.99
CA GLY A 134 -0.33 7.69 -5.54
C GLY A 134 -0.36 9.05 -4.83
N ALA A 135 -0.60 9.09 -3.51
CA ALA A 135 -0.68 10.38 -2.85
C ALA A 135 0.68 11.10 -2.70
N GLU A 136 0.58 12.44 -2.67
CA GLU A 136 1.68 13.36 -2.38
C GLU A 136 1.43 14.05 -1.03
N PHE A 137 2.48 14.26 -0.25
CA PHE A 137 2.43 15.07 0.96
C PHE A 137 2.55 16.55 0.58
N THR A 138 1.52 17.35 0.84
CA THR A 138 1.60 18.81 0.78
C THR A 138 1.46 19.38 2.20
N ASN A 139 2.58 19.85 2.75
CA ASN A 139 2.70 20.81 3.85
C ASN A 139 2.18 20.47 5.28
N GLY A 140 2.05 19.20 5.67
CA GLY A 140 2.15 18.79 7.10
C GLY A 140 1.26 19.50 8.14
N ALA A 141 0.18 20.17 7.75
CA ALA A 141 -0.68 20.93 8.66
C ALA A 141 -1.93 20.13 9.04
N LEU A 142 -2.07 19.89 10.35
CA LEU A 142 -3.10 19.11 11.04
C LEU A 142 -4.40 19.89 11.21
N SER A 143 -5.36 19.79 10.27
CA SER A 143 -6.78 19.93 10.61
C SER A 143 -7.70 19.63 9.42
N GLN A 144 -8.22 18.42 9.34
CA GLN A 144 -9.56 18.09 8.83
C GLN A 144 -9.75 16.59 9.04
N LEU A 145 -10.68 16.21 9.94
CA LEU A 145 -11.00 14.80 10.20
C LEU A 145 -11.38 14.11 8.88
N ASN A 146 -10.69 13.01 8.57
CA ASN A 146 -10.63 12.37 7.26
C ASN A 146 -11.89 11.59 6.84
N ILE A 147 -13.08 12.10 7.12
CA ILE A 147 -14.33 11.39 6.88
C ILE A 147 -14.82 11.64 5.45
N ASP A 148 -14.51 12.78 4.86
CA ASP A 148 -15.11 13.19 3.58
C ASP A 148 -14.50 12.49 2.36
N PRO A 149 -15.31 12.03 1.39
CA PRO A 149 -14.83 11.48 0.13
C PRO A 149 -13.92 12.47 -0.60
N SER A 150 -12.80 11.99 -1.14
CA SER A 150 -11.91 12.78 -2.01
C SER A 150 -11.50 11.97 -3.24
N LEU A 151 -11.12 12.66 -4.31
CA LEU A 151 -10.60 11.99 -5.52
C LEU A 151 -9.36 11.14 -5.21
N ALA A 152 -8.50 11.61 -4.30
CA ALA A 152 -7.34 10.85 -3.85
C ALA A 152 -7.75 9.53 -3.17
N LYS A 153 -8.72 9.57 -2.25
CA LYS A 153 -9.26 8.35 -1.60
C LYS A 153 -9.85 7.37 -2.61
N ALA A 154 -10.63 7.87 -3.56
CA ALA A 154 -11.22 7.03 -4.60
C ALA A 154 -10.15 6.39 -5.51
N ASN A 155 -9.03 7.07 -5.75
CA ASN A 155 -7.92 6.51 -6.53
C ASN A 155 -7.21 5.39 -5.76
N GLU A 156 -6.96 5.58 -4.47
CA GLU A 156 -6.37 4.58 -3.59
C GLU A 156 -7.28 3.34 -3.47
N GLU A 157 -8.59 3.53 -3.30
CA GLU A 157 -9.55 2.42 -3.28
C GLU A 157 -9.60 1.63 -4.59
N LYS A 158 -9.49 2.30 -5.74
CA LYS A 158 -9.43 1.64 -7.06
C LYS A 158 -8.13 0.86 -7.26
N ALA A 159 -7.01 1.36 -6.73
CA ALA A 159 -5.74 0.66 -6.77
C ALA A 159 -5.76 -0.57 -5.84
N ASP A 160 -6.35 -0.46 -4.65
CA ASP A 160 -6.59 -1.59 -3.74
C ASP A 160 -7.52 -2.64 -4.35
N GLU A 161 -8.60 -2.22 -5.02
CA GLU A 161 -9.52 -3.11 -5.73
C GLU A 161 -8.84 -3.86 -6.87
N PHE A 162 -7.96 -3.18 -7.61
CA PHE A 162 -7.18 -3.79 -8.67
C PHE A 162 -6.29 -4.90 -8.11
N ALA A 163 -5.51 -4.60 -7.07
CA ALA A 163 -4.62 -5.56 -6.44
C ALA A 163 -5.39 -6.74 -5.83
N ALA A 164 -6.44 -6.47 -5.05
CA ALA A 164 -7.29 -7.48 -4.43
C ALA A 164 -8.00 -8.35 -5.49
N GLY A 165 -8.44 -7.75 -6.59
CA GLY A 165 -9.09 -8.45 -7.70
C GLY A 165 -8.17 -9.49 -8.36
N LEU A 166 -6.90 -9.14 -8.58
CA LEU A 166 -5.90 -10.07 -9.11
C LEU A 166 -5.63 -11.23 -8.15
N LEU A 167 -5.42 -10.92 -6.87
CA LEU A 167 -5.18 -11.94 -5.85
C LEU A 167 -6.37 -12.89 -5.69
N ARG A 168 -7.61 -12.37 -5.74
CA ARG A 168 -8.82 -13.19 -5.74
C ARG A 168 -8.89 -14.10 -6.97
N GLN A 169 -8.66 -13.55 -8.16
CA GLN A 169 -8.73 -14.29 -9.41
C GLN A 169 -7.74 -15.47 -9.40
N TRP A 170 -6.48 -15.21 -9.02
CA TRP A 170 -5.45 -16.24 -8.99
C TRP A 170 -5.57 -17.18 -7.79
N GLY A 171 -6.03 -16.69 -6.64
CA GLY A 171 -6.30 -17.52 -5.47
C GLY A 171 -7.39 -18.56 -5.70
N ARG A 172 -8.34 -18.28 -6.60
CA ARG A 172 -9.41 -19.21 -7.04
C ARG A 172 -9.04 -20.06 -8.26
N SER A 173 -7.89 -19.82 -8.88
CA SER A 173 -7.41 -20.62 -10.00
C SER A 173 -6.88 -21.98 -9.53
N ALA A 174 -6.56 -22.89 -10.47
CA ALA A 174 -6.06 -24.21 -10.13
C ALA A 174 -4.82 -24.10 -9.20
N PRO A 175 -4.83 -24.78 -8.03
CA PRO A 175 -3.85 -24.58 -6.96
C PRO A 175 -2.42 -25.04 -7.30
N THR A 176 -2.22 -25.60 -8.49
CA THR A 176 -0.94 -26.12 -8.97
C THR A 176 -0.15 -25.13 -9.83
N SER A 177 -0.73 -23.99 -10.22
CA SER A 177 0.00 -22.97 -10.98
C SER A 177 0.88 -22.11 -10.05
N THR A 178 2.09 -21.78 -10.50
CA THR A 178 3.01 -20.88 -9.78
C THR A 178 2.35 -19.55 -9.43
N THR A 179 1.54 -19.00 -10.34
CA THR A 179 0.82 -17.73 -10.11
C THR A 179 -0.22 -17.86 -8.99
N SER A 180 -0.98 -18.96 -8.95
CA SER A 180 -1.95 -19.21 -7.88
C SER A 180 -1.27 -19.37 -6.52
N LEU A 181 -0.15 -20.09 -6.47
CA LEU A 181 0.63 -20.24 -5.24
C LEU A 181 1.17 -18.89 -4.74
N GLU A 182 1.78 -18.09 -5.62
CA GLU A 182 2.29 -16.76 -5.27
C GLU A 182 1.17 -15.82 -4.81
N ALA A 183 0.02 -15.80 -5.49
CA ALA A 183 -1.12 -14.99 -5.08
C ALA A 183 -1.67 -15.39 -3.70
N ASN A 184 -1.75 -16.70 -3.42
CA ASN A 184 -2.17 -17.18 -2.11
C ASN A 184 -1.18 -16.81 -1.00
N TRP A 185 0.13 -16.86 -1.26
CA TRP A 185 1.12 -16.40 -0.28
C TRP A 185 0.99 -14.91 0.03
N VAL A 186 0.73 -14.08 -0.99
CA VAL A 186 0.45 -12.64 -0.78
C VAL A 186 -0.83 -12.44 0.04
N ALA A 187 -1.89 -13.19 -0.25
CA ALA A 187 -3.15 -13.10 0.50
C ALA A 187 -3.00 -13.54 1.97
N ILE A 188 -2.26 -14.62 2.22
CA ILE A 188 -1.90 -15.06 3.58
C ILE A 188 -1.15 -13.95 4.32
N GLU A 189 -0.18 -13.32 3.65
CA GLU A 189 0.62 -12.27 4.27
C GLU A 189 -0.21 -11.03 4.62
N LEU A 190 -1.16 -10.65 3.76
CA LEU A 190 -2.12 -9.59 4.06
C LEU A 190 -3.07 -9.95 5.22
N THR A 191 -3.38 -11.24 5.38
CA THR A 191 -4.17 -11.74 6.51
C THR A 191 -3.39 -11.62 7.81
N LYS A 192 -2.09 -11.97 7.82
CA LYS A 192 -1.20 -11.76 8.99
C LYS A 192 -1.09 -10.27 9.35
N LEU A 193 -0.95 -9.39 8.36
CA LEU A 193 -0.92 -7.95 8.60
C LEU A 193 -2.21 -7.47 9.27
N SER A 194 -3.36 -7.89 8.77
CA SER A 194 -4.67 -7.58 9.37
C SER A 194 -4.79 -8.09 10.80
N TRP A 195 -4.31 -9.31 11.05
CA TRP A 195 -4.23 -9.85 12.41
C TRP A 195 -3.33 -8.98 13.30
N ASN A 196 -2.14 -8.60 12.85
CA ASN A 196 -1.22 -7.78 13.64
C ASN A 196 -1.82 -6.41 13.99
N MET A 197 -2.54 -5.80 13.05
CA MET A 197 -3.30 -4.57 13.28
C MET A 197 -4.42 -4.79 14.29
N GLN A 198 -5.14 -5.91 14.24
CA GLN A 198 -6.15 -6.25 15.23
C GLN A 198 -5.54 -6.51 16.61
N ALA A 199 -4.43 -7.24 16.68
CA ALA A 199 -3.70 -7.51 17.90
C ALA A 199 -3.25 -6.20 18.58
N TYR A 200 -2.82 -5.20 17.81
CA TYR A 200 -2.55 -3.86 18.35
C TYR A 200 -3.77 -3.23 19.02
N ARG A 201 -4.92 -3.25 18.36
CA ARG A 201 -6.16 -2.68 18.90
C ARG A 201 -6.66 -3.42 20.14
N THR A 202 -6.43 -4.72 20.22
CA THR A 202 -6.93 -5.54 21.33
C THR A 202 -5.95 -5.60 22.51
N LEU A 203 -4.64 -5.69 22.26
CA LEU A 203 -3.64 -5.99 23.28
C LEU A 203 -2.87 -4.75 23.77
N ASP A 204 -2.58 -3.80 22.88
CA ASP A 204 -1.78 -2.62 23.24
C ASP A 204 -2.68 -1.41 23.53
N GLU A 205 -3.78 -1.32 22.80
CA GLU A 205 -4.75 -0.24 22.91
C GLU A 205 -6.09 -0.76 23.46
N PHE A 206 -6.02 -1.50 24.57
CA PHE A 206 -7.19 -2.14 25.18
C PHE A 206 -8.35 -1.14 25.37
N GLY A 207 -9.55 -1.53 24.91
CA GLY A 207 -10.74 -0.68 24.94
C GLY A 207 -10.84 0.31 23.76
N ALA A 208 -9.87 0.37 22.86
CA ALA A 208 -9.94 1.25 21.69
C ALA A 208 -11.12 0.88 20.78
N MET A 209 -11.40 -0.41 20.57
CA MET A 209 -12.57 -0.85 19.79
C MET A 209 -13.91 -0.36 20.37
N GLU A 210 -14.05 -0.39 21.71
CA GLU A 210 -15.27 0.05 22.39
C GLU A 210 -15.44 1.56 22.37
N THR A 211 -14.35 2.28 22.62
CA THR A 211 -14.35 3.75 22.72
C THR A 211 -14.20 4.44 21.36
N GLY A 212 -13.86 3.69 20.31
CA GLY A 212 -13.51 4.27 19.02
C GLY A 212 -12.28 5.19 19.08
N LYS A 213 -11.29 4.90 19.94
CA LYS A 213 -10.16 5.80 20.24
C LYS A 213 -9.58 6.43 18.96
N PRO A 214 -9.66 7.77 18.78
CA PRO A 214 -9.31 8.38 17.50
C PRO A 214 -7.88 8.08 17.01
N SER A 215 -6.90 8.02 17.92
CA SER A 215 -5.51 7.71 17.56
C SER A 215 -5.27 6.30 17.00
N VAL A 216 -6.28 5.42 17.05
CA VAL A 216 -6.21 4.02 16.60
C VAL A 216 -6.95 3.79 15.28
N PHE A 217 -8.04 4.53 15.04
CA PHE A 217 -8.92 4.36 13.87
C PHE A 217 -8.77 5.46 12.82
N PHE A 218 -8.06 6.54 13.15
CA PHE A 218 -7.82 7.66 12.27
C PHE A 218 -6.31 7.85 12.09
N ASP A 219 -5.87 7.91 10.84
CA ASP A 219 -4.47 8.23 10.55
C ASP A 219 -4.20 9.69 10.90
N GLN A 220 -3.06 9.95 11.55
CA GLN A 220 -2.71 11.30 12.01
C GLN A 220 -2.34 12.26 10.85
N ASN A 221 -2.06 11.72 9.66
CA ASN A 221 -1.59 12.45 8.48
C ASN A 221 -2.48 12.07 7.28
N LEU A 222 -3.17 13.04 6.65
CA LEU A 222 -4.37 12.75 5.86
C LEU A 222 -4.32 13.22 4.40
N THR A 223 -4.08 12.26 3.51
CA THR A 223 -4.48 12.27 2.09
C THR A 223 -5.08 10.92 1.63
N HIS A 224 -4.93 9.85 2.42
CA HIS A 224 -5.38 8.47 2.12
C HIS A 224 -6.53 7.99 3.00
N PRO A 225 -7.30 6.96 2.60
CA PRO A 225 -8.12 6.18 3.53
C PRO A 225 -7.22 5.50 4.58
N ASN A 226 -7.74 5.30 5.80
CA ASN A 226 -6.97 4.72 6.91
C ASN A 226 -6.34 3.37 6.51
N LEU A 227 -5.03 3.19 6.74
CA LEU A 227 -4.32 1.97 6.34
C LEU A 227 -4.97 0.69 6.91
N GLY A 228 -5.41 0.73 8.16
CA GLY A 228 -6.10 -0.39 8.81
C GLY A 228 -7.40 -0.77 8.10
N TRP A 229 -8.20 0.23 7.73
CA TRP A 229 -9.41 0.04 6.93
C TRP A 229 -9.10 -0.54 5.55
N ARG A 230 -8.10 0.00 4.85
CA ARG A 230 -7.71 -0.46 3.50
C ARG A 230 -7.27 -1.92 3.51
N VAL A 231 -6.46 -2.32 4.48
CA VAL A 231 -6.01 -3.71 4.64
C VAL A 231 -7.19 -4.66 4.90
N LEU A 232 -8.10 -4.28 5.81
CA LEU A 232 -9.31 -5.07 6.11
C LEU A 232 -10.21 -5.19 4.88
N ARG A 233 -10.40 -4.09 4.15
CA ARG A 233 -11.18 -4.06 2.91
C ARG A 233 -10.55 -4.93 1.84
N SER A 234 -9.24 -4.84 1.63
CA SER A 234 -8.54 -5.70 0.67
C SER A 234 -8.66 -7.18 1.05
N ASN A 235 -8.54 -7.55 2.33
CA ASN A 235 -8.78 -8.92 2.77
C ASN A 235 -10.20 -9.39 2.47
N TYR A 236 -11.22 -8.57 2.75
CA TYR A 236 -12.59 -8.89 2.39
C TYR A 236 -12.77 -9.03 0.87
N LEU A 237 -12.19 -8.14 0.06
CA LEU A 237 -12.28 -8.22 -1.40
C LEU A 237 -11.62 -9.49 -1.96
N ILE A 238 -10.56 -9.98 -1.32
CA ILE A 238 -9.85 -11.22 -1.69
C ILE A 238 -10.66 -12.45 -1.26
N GLN A 239 -10.98 -12.55 0.03
CA GLN A 239 -11.58 -13.76 0.62
C GLN A 239 -13.08 -13.87 0.32
N GLN A 240 -13.79 -12.74 0.32
CA GLN A 240 -15.25 -12.66 0.25
C GLN A 240 -15.96 -13.55 1.29
N SER A 241 -15.38 -13.69 2.48
CA SER A 241 -15.96 -14.44 3.59
C SER A 241 -16.72 -13.53 4.55
N GLU A 242 -17.65 -14.12 5.32
CA GLU A 242 -18.43 -13.40 6.33
C GLU A 242 -17.54 -12.88 7.46
N GLU A 243 -16.49 -13.61 7.84
CA GLU A 243 -15.55 -13.21 8.89
C GLU A 243 -14.72 -11.99 8.47
N ALA A 244 -14.22 -11.97 7.24
CA ALA A 244 -13.48 -10.83 6.72
C ALA A 244 -14.36 -9.58 6.64
N LYS A 245 -15.65 -9.76 6.28
CA LYS A 245 -16.64 -8.68 6.31
C LYS A 245 -16.91 -8.20 7.74
N ALA A 246 -17.11 -9.12 8.69
CA ALA A 246 -17.39 -8.78 10.08
C ALA A 246 -16.24 -7.98 10.72
N LEU A 247 -14.98 -8.33 10.41
CA LEU A 247 -13.82 -7.56 10.89
C LEU A 247 -13.78 -6.13 10.32
N LEU A 248 -14.12 -5.97 9.03
CA LEU A 248 -14.21 -4.65 8.41
C LEU A 248 -15.36 -3.82 9.02
N ASP A 249 -16.54 -4.42 9.16
CA ASP A 249 -17.73 -3.77 9.73
C ASP A 249 -17.47 -3.34 11.18
N ALA A 250 -16.84 -4.20 12.00
CA ALA A 250 -16.45 -3.88 13.37
C ALA A 250 -15.45 -2.72 13.45
N PHE A 251 -14.50 -2.66 12.51
CA PHE A 251 -13.56 -1.55 12.41
C PHE A 251 -14.29 -0.24 12.06
N GLU A 252 -15.22 -0.28 11.11
CA GLU A 252 -16.01 0.89 10.72
C GLU A 252 -16.92 1.37 11.85
N GLU A 253 -17.57 0.46 12.57
CA GLU A 253 -18.40 0.79 13.73
C GLU A 253 -17.59 1.50 14.82
N ALA A 254 -16.42 0.95 15.19
CA ALA A 254 -15.52 1.57 16.15
C ALA A 254 -15.05 2.96 15.68
N ARG A 255 -14.71 3.09 14.39
CA ARG A 255 -14.35 4.39 13.79
C ARG A 255 -15.49 5.40 13.86
N GLN A 256 -16.73 4.98 13.59
CA GLN A 256 -17.91 5.86 13.68
C GLN A 256 -18.18 6.33 15.11
N LYS A 257 -18.03 5.44 16.11
CA LYS A 257 -18.12 5.81 17.54
C LYS A 257 -17.13 6.93 17.88
N GLY A 258 -15.88 6.81 17.42
CA GLY A 258 -14.84 7.82 17.65
C GLY A 258 -15.07 9.15 16.93
N ALA A 259 -15.77 9.14 15.80
CA ALA A 259 -16.11 10.36 15.06
C ALA A 259 -17.21 11.19 15.75
N ASP A 260 -18.13 10.53 16.47
CA ASP A 260 -19.25 11.14 17.18
C ASP A 260 -18.93 11.27 18.68
N GLY A 261 -18.06 12.23 19.02
CA GLY A 261 -17.56 12.44 20.38
C GLY A 261 -18.62 12.68 21.46
N ARG A 262 -19.91 12.87 21.09
CA ARG A 262 -21.03 12.99 22.01
C ARG A 262 -21.45 11.65 22.62
N ARG A 263 -21.30 10.53 21.91
CA ARG A 263 -21.73 9.20 22.39
C ARG A 263 -20.92 8.64 23.55
N LEU A 264 -19.67 9.10 23.74
CA LEU A 264 -18.82 8.64 24.84
C LEU A 264 -19.26 9.15 26.22
N TYR A 265 -20.08 10.22 26.27
CA TYR A 265 -20.59 10.83 27.50
C TYR A 265 -22.10 10.71 27.65
N GLU A 266 -22.77 10.07 26.69
CA GLU A 266 -24.20 9.77 26.68
C GLU A 266 -24.39 8.25 26.80
N SER A 267 -23.99 7.68 27.94
CA SER A 267 -24.51 6.40 28.42
C SER A 267 -25.15 6.66 29.79
N PRO A 268 -26.27 6.02 30.12
CA PRO A 268 -27.21 6.42 31.19
C PRO A 268 -26.59 6.54 32.59
#